data_AF-A0A447FQG9-F1
#
_entry.id   AF-A0A447FQG9-F1
#
_cell.length_a   1.000
_cell.length_b   1.000
_cell.length_c   1.000
_cell.angle_alpha   90.00
_cell.angle_beta   90.00
_cell.angle_gamma   90.00
#
_symmetry.space_group_name_H-M   'P 1'
#
loop_
_entity.id
_entity.type
_entity.pdbx_description
1 polymer ?
#
loop_
_entity_poly.entity_id
_entity_poly.type
_entity_poly.pdbx_seq_one_letter_code
_entity_poly.pdbx_strand_id
1 'polypeptide(L)'
;MNIRNRPLLGCIAKPKLGLSAKEHAQLAYQVFSGGVDVLKDDENLTDLTSDHFEKRAHFTIHLAKKAERETGQKKMCVLNVTAPPPEMMKRARLVKRLGGKAVMVDIVSVGLDNVQMLRSAKLGLIIHGHRAGHSMFTKNPKHGMSMLVLAKLSRLAGVDQLHTGTVIGKMEGEQKEVLEIDQFLRNKWYQMKSTMPIASGGLHPGMMPKLYKIFGKDIILNFGGGIHGHPAGSLAGAKAARQALEAVLKRKSLKNYAKNHLELFQAMEHWK
;
A
#
# COMPACT_ATOMS: atom_id res chain seq x y z
N MET A 1 -11.84 -2.65 -7.63
CA MET A 1 -10.69 -3.36 -8.23
C MET A 1 -11.10 -4.65 -8.97
N ASN A 2 -12.20 -5.32 -8.60
CA ASN A 2 -12.66 -6.58 -9.20
C ASN A 2 -11.64 -7.74 -9.15
N ILE A 3 -10.79 -7.74 -8.12
CA ILE A 3 -9.83 -8.82 -7.83
C ILE A 3 -10.34 -9.50 -6.56
N ARG A 4 -10.68 -10.80 -6.64
CA ARG A 4 -11.32 -11.56 -5.53
C ARG A 4 -10.55 -12.81 -5.08
N ASN A 5 -9.63 -13.30 -5.91
CA ASN A 5 -9.04 -14.64 -5.77
C ASN A 5 -7.54 -14.61 -5.39
N ARG A 6 -6.99 -13.44 -5.12
CA ARG A 6 -5.58 -13.24 -4.78
C ARG A 6 -5.41 -11.96 -3.95
N PRO A 7 -4.31 -11.82 -3.18
CA PRO A 7 -3.97 -10.54 -2.57
C PRO A 7 -3.76 -9.47 -3.63
N LEU A 8 -3.95 -8.23 -3.21
CA LEU A 8 -3.54 -7.07 -3.98
C LEU A 8 -2.03 -6.89 -3.84
N LEU A 9 -1.35 -6.62 -4.94
CA LEU A 9 0.03 -6.17 -4.92
C LEU A 9 0.03 -4.66 -4.75
N GLY A 10 0.65 -4.20 -3.67
CA GLY A 10 0.90 -2.80 -3.38
C GLY A 10 2.36 -2.42 -3.63
N CYS A 11 2.62 -1.15 -3.88
CA CYS A 11 3.96 -0.59 -3.98
C CYS A 11 3.98 0.81 -3.36
N ILE A 12 5.04 1.12 -2.60
CA ILE A 12 5.34 2.47 -2.10
C ILE A 12 6.25 3.14 -3.11
N ALA A 13 5.88 4.32 -3.60
CA ALA A 13 6.75 5.11 -4.47
C ALA A 13 8.12 5.36 -3.80
N LYS A 14 9.21 5.12 -4.53
CA LYS A 14 10.59 5.42 -4.12
C LYS A 14 11.36 6.16 -5.22
N PRO A 15 12.34 7.02 -4.90
CA PRO A 15 12.75 7.43 -3.54
C PRO A 15 11.64 8.17 -2.77
N LYS A 16 11.76 8.24 -1.44
CA LYS A 16 10.72 8.82 -0.58
C LYS A 16 10.38 10.26 -0.97
N LEU A 17 11.43 11.05 -1.17
CA LEU A 17 11.42 12.47 -1.54
C LEU A 17 12.42 12.68 -2.67
N GLY A 18 12.27 13.78 -3.41
CA GLY A 18 13.26 14.21 -4.41
C GLY A 18 12.87 13.96 -5.87
N LEU A 19 11.81 13.21 -6.14
CA LEU A 19 11.21 13.17 -7.48
C LEU A 19 10.38 14.44 -7.72
N SER A 20 10.33 14.91 -8.96
CA SER A 20 9.30 15.84 -9.39
C SER A 20 7.95 15.14 -9.54
N ALA A 21 6.85 15.92 -9.56
CA ALA A 21 5.51 15.38 -9.80
C ALA A 21 5.38 14.56 -11.09
N LYS A 22 6.15 14.91 -12.15
CA LYS A 22 6.16 14.17 -13.42
C LYS A 22 6.91 12.84 -13.30
N GLU A 23 8.07 12.85 -12.64
CA GLU A 23 8.86 11.63 -12.42
C GLU A 23 8.13 10.66 -11.50
N HIS A 24 7.47 11.16 -10.45
CA HIS A 24 6.61 10.36 -9.59
C HIS A 24 5.49 9.68 -10.40
N ALA A 25 4.82 10.42 -11.28
CA ALA A 25 3.76 9.86 -12.12
C ALA A 25 4.31 8.84 -13.13
N GLN A 26 5.51 9.06 -13.68
CA GLN A 26 6.16 8.11 -14.58
C GLN A 26 6.55 6.82 -13.86
N LEU A 27 7.04 6.91 -12.62
CA LEU A 27 7.28 5.76 -11.75
C LEU A 27 5.98 4.98 -11.51
N ALA A 28 4.90 5.70 -11.20
CA ALA A 28 3.58 5.10 -11.01
C ALA A 28 3.12 4.30 -12.23
N TYR A 29 3.29 4.87 -13.42
CA TYR A 29 3.00 4.20 -14.68
C TYR A 29 3.79 2.90 -14.84
N GLN A 30 5.11 2.95 -14.66
CA GLN A 30 5.97 1.76 -14.77
C GLN A 30 5.53 0.63 -13.83
N VAL A 31 5.26 0.97 -12.56
CA VAL A 31 4.83 0.00 -11.55
C VAL A 31 3.47 -0.61 -11.90
N PHE A 32 2.50 0.20 -12.33
CA PHE A 32 1.19 -0.30 -12.74
C PHE A 32 1.25 -1.16 -14.01
N SER A 33 2.04 -0.76 -15.00
CA SER A 33 2.28 -1.52 -16.23
C SER A 33 2.99 -2.85 -15.96
N GLY A 34 3.83 -2.90 -14.94
CA GLY A 34 4.45 -4.15 -14.45
C GLY A 34 3.49 -5.09 -13.72
N GLY A 35 2.23 -4.67 -13.50
CA GLY A 35 1.20 -5.53 -12.96
C GLY A 35 0.90 -5.33 -11.48
N VAL A 36 1.42 -4.30 -10.82
CA VAL A 36 0.99 -3.90 -9.46
C VAL A 36 -0.44 -3.34 -9.51
N ASP A 37 -1.20 -3.53 -8.43
CA ASP A 37 -2.60 -3.11 -8.33
C ASP A 37 -2.75 -1.75 -7.64
N VAL A 38 -1.90 -1.48 -6.64
CA VAL A 38 -1.96 -0.30 -5.77
C VAL A 38 -0.60 0.36 -5.71
N LEU A 39 -0.54 1.67 -5.91
CA LEU A 39 0.64 2.48 -5.62
C LEU A 39 0.26 3.54 -4.58
N LYS A 40 1.03 3.64 -3.50
CA LYS A 40 0.90 4.71 -2.51
C LYS A 40 2.08 5.69 -2.56
N ASP A 41 1.78 6.95 -2.27
CA ASP A 41 2.80 7.91 -1.85
C ASP A 41 3.57 7.37 -0.63
N ASP A 42 4.82 7.79 -0.45
CA ASP A 42 5.51 7.60 0.83
C ASP A 42 4.82 8.44 1.92
N GLU A 43 4.82 7.97 3.16
CA GLU A 43 4.16 8.65 4.28
C GLU A 43 4.71 10.06 4.55
N ASN A 44 5.98 10.29 4.23
CA ASN A 44 6.62 11.59 4.41
C ASN A 44 6.45 12.53 3.21
N LEU A 45 5.90 12.03 2.08
CA LEU A 45 5.67 12.84 0.89
C LEU A 45 4.37 13.61 1.04
N THR A 46 4.46 14.90 1.35
CA THR A 46 3.29 15.78 1.47
C THR A 46 3.22 16.73 0.26
N ASP A 47 3.60 17.99 0.42
CA ASP A 47 3.58 19.01 -0.62
C ASP A 47 4.93 19.72 -0.63
N LEU A 48 5.73 19.42 -1.65
CA LEU A 48 7.11 19.89 -1.79
C LEU A 48 7.21 20.84 -2.98
N THR A 49 8.18 21.75 -2.96
CA THR A 49 8.41 22.70 -4.07
C THR A 49 8.71 22.00 -5.40
N SER A 50 9.44 20.88 -5.37
CA SER A 50 9.70 20.04 -6.55
C SER A 50 8.51 19.14 -6.92
N ASP A 51 7.61 18.85 -5.98
CA ASP A 51 6.52 17.88 -6.10
C ASP A 51 5.24 18.40 -5.42
N HIS A 52 4.64 19.40 -6.05
CA HIS A 52 3.40 19.96 -5.56
C HIS A 52 2.27 18.92 -5.62
N PHE A 53 1.53 18.78 -4.52
CA PHE A 53 0.46 17.78 -4.39
C PHE A 53 -0.52 17.82 -5.56
N GLU A 54 -0.96 19.02 -5.97
CA GLU A 54 -1.93 19.17 -7.05
C GLU A 54 -1.38 18.62 -8.37
N LYS A 55 -0.14 18.99 -8.73
CA LYS A 55 0.53 18.50 -9.94
C LYS A 55 0.72 16.98 -9.90
N ARG A 56 1.15 16.43 -8.76
CA ARG A 56 1.30 14.98 -8.55
C ARG A 56 -0.02 14.25 -8.74
N ALA A 57 -1.08 14.74 -8.10
CA ALA A 57 -2.41 14.14 -8.22
C ALA A 57 -2.88 14.12 -9.68
N HIS A 58 -2.72 15.22 -10.40
CA HIS A 58 -3.06 15.31 -11.83
C HIS A 58 -2.28 14.30 -12.68
N PHE A 59 -0.94 14.32 -12.62
CA PHE A 59 -0.12 13.45 -13.48
C PHE A 59 -0.26 11.97 -13.11
N THR A 60 -0.22 11.64 -11.82
CA THR A 60 -0.26 10.25 -11.35
C THR A 60 -1.60 9.59 -11.66
N ILE A 61 -2.73 10.27 -11.43
CA ILE A 61 -4.05 9.72 -11.77
C ILE A 61 -4.21 9.58 -13.29
N HIS A 62 -3.71 10.55 -14.06
CA HIS A 62 -3.75 10.49 -15.52
C HIS A 62 -2.99 9.27 -16.06
N LEU A 63 -1.75 9.07 -15.62
CA LEU A 63 -0.92 7.95 -16.06
C LEU A 63 -1.40 6.60 -15.51
N ALA A 64 -2.02 6.56 -14.32
CA ALA A 64 -2.68 5.35 -13.85
C ALA A 64 -3.84 4.94 -14.74
N LYS A 65 -4.67 5.89 -15.21
CA LYS A 65 -5.73 5.61 -16.18
C LYS A 65 -5.16 5.14 -17.53
N LYS A 66 -4.00 5.65 -17.95
CA LYS A 66 -3.29 5.13 -19.13
C LYS A 66 -2.90 3.67 -18.94
N ALA A 67 -2.26 3.32 -17.82
CA ALA A 67 -1.92 1.93 -17.49
C ALA A 67 -3.17 1.03 -17.36
N GLU A 68 -4.29 1.54 -16.84
CA GLU A 68 -5.56 0.80 -16.83
C GLU A 68 -6.03 0.42 -18.25
N ARG A 69 -5.93 1.34 -19.21
CA ARG A 69 -6.31 1.07 -20.61
C ARG A 69 -5.39 0.05 -21.27
N GLU A 70 -4.09 0.16 -21.05
CA GLU A 70 -3.09 -0.72 -21.68
C GLU A 70 -3.06 -2.12 -21.08
N THR A 71 -3.26 -2.24 -19.76
CA THR A 71 -3.21 -3.53 -19.06
C THR A 71 -4.58 -4.21 -18.94
N GLY A 72 -5.67 -3.48 -19.20
CA GLY A 72 -7.04 -3.93 -18.94
C GLY A 72 -7.38 -4.11 -17.45
N GLN A 73 -6.48 -3.77 -16.54
CA GLN A 73 -6.64 -3.98 -15.10
C GLN A 73 -6.84 -2.65 -14.38
N LYS A 74 -7.81 -2.60 -13.45
CA LYS A 74 -8.01 -1.42 -12.60
C LYS A 74 -6.79 -1.19 -11.71
N LYS A 75 -6.39 0.08 -11.57
CA LYS A 75 -5.27 0.56 -10.75
C LYS A 75 -5.78 1.52 -9.68
N MET A 76 -5.06 1.60 -8.56
CA MET A 76 -5.40 2.49 -7.45
C MET A 76 -4.17 3.29 -7.02
N CYS A 77 -4.23 4.60 -7.26
CA CYS A 77 -3.30 5.56 -6.67
C CYS A 77 -3.81 5.95 -5.28
N VAL A 78 -2.91 5.92 -4.31
CA VAL A 78 -3.18 6.32 -2.94
C VAL A 78 -2.28 7.51 -2.61
N LEU A 79 -2.80 8.71 -2.82
CA LEU A 79 -2.07 9.97 -2.66
C LEU A 79 -2.15 10.46 -1.21
N ASN A 80 -1.05 10.97 -0.65
CA ASN A 80 -1.00 11.42 0.73
C ASN A 80 -1.72 12.76 0.92
N VAL A 81 -2.83 12.76 1.65
CA VAL A 81 -3.58 13.99 1.97
C VAL A 81 -3.28 14.53 3.36
N THR A 82 -2.37 13.90 4.13
CA THR A 82 -1.95 14.35 5.46
C THR A 82 -1.58 15.84 5.43
N ALA A 83 -2.36 16.63 6.15
CA ALA A 83 -2.23 18.08 6.32
C ALA A 83 -3.23 18.55 7.41
N PRO A 84 -3.15 19.80 7.87
CA PRO A 84 -4.23 20.40 8.65
C PRO A 84 -5.60 20.33 7.94
N PRO A 85 -6.73 20.30 8.69
CA PRO A 85 -8.04 19.94 8.16
C PRO A 85 -8.49 20.67 6.89
N PRO A 86 -8.35 22.00 6.74
CA PRO A 86 -8.78 22.70 5.53
C PRO A 86 -8.05 22.20 4.27
N GLU A 87 -6.73 22.02 4.38
CA GLU A 87 -5.88 21.59 3.27
C GLU A 87 -6.08 20.09 2.97
N MET A 88 -6.16 19.23 4.01
CA MET A 88 -6.46 17.80 3.83
C MET A 88 -7.76 17.60 3.05
N MET A 89 -8.81 18.37 3.41
CA MET A 89 -10.10 18.32 2.73
C MET A 89 -10.04 18.85 1.30
N LYS A 90 -9.27 19.91 1.03
CA LYS A 90 -9.01 20.41 -0.33
C LYS A 90 -8.36 19.33 -1.20
N ARG A 91 -7.30 18.69 -0.68
CA ARG A 91 -6.56 17.61 -1.35
C ARG A 91 -7.45 16.39 -1.65
N ALA A 92 -8.23 15.94 -0.67
CA ALA A 92 -9.14 14.81 -0.85
C ALA A 92 -10.23 15.09 -1.90
N ARG A 93 -10.82 16.30 -1.90
CA ARG A 93 -11.79 16.72 -2.92
C ARG A 93 -11.17 16.79 -4.31
N LEU A 94 -9.92 17.26 -4.43
CA LEU A 94 -9.19 17.25 -5.70
C LEU A 94 -9.02 15.81 -6.22
N VAL A 95 -8.54 14.88 -5.40
CA VAL A 95 -8.39 13.47 -5.78
C VAL A 95 -9.70 12.88 -6.29
N LYS A 96 -10.81 13.16 -5.59
CA LYS A 96 -12.15 12.75 -6.04
C LYS A 96 -12.52 13.35 -7.40
N ARG A 97 -12.32 14.66 -7.58
CA ARG A 97 -12.62 15.38 -8.84
C ARG A 97 -11.83 14.83 -10.02
N LEU A 98 -10.59 14.40 -9.80
CA LEU A 98 -9.75 13.77 -10.83
C LEU A 98 -10.15 12.31 -11.14
N GLY A 99 -11.12 11.75 -10.41
CA GLY A 99 -11.55 10.36 -10.53
C GLY A 99 -10.62 9.37 -9.83
N GLY A 100 -9.84 9.83 -8.85
CA GLY A 100 -9.10 8.98 -7.93
C GLY A 100 -10.03 8.14 -7.07
N LYS A 101 -9.51 7.03 -6.54
CA LYS A 101 -10.30 6.04 -5.78
C LYS A 101 -9.93 5.99 -4.30
N ALA A 102 -8.74 6.47 -3.94
CA ALA A 102 -8.18 6.34 -2.61
C ALA A 102 -7.31 7.53 -2.24
N VAL A 103 -7.20 7.78 -0.94
CA VAL A 103 -6.29 8.75 -0.33
C VAL A 103 -5.62 8.09 0.87
N MET A 104 -4.37 8.48 1.14
CA MET A 104 -3.65 8.09 2.34
C MET A 104 -3.72 9.18 3.39
N VAL A 105 -3.80 8.78 4.65
CA VAL A 105 -3.68 9.66 5.80
C VAL A 105 -2.84 9.00 6.89
N ASP A 106 -1.94 9.77 7.50
CA ASP A 106 -1.15 9.35 8.66
C ASP A 106 -1.96 9.53 9.93
N ILE A 107 -2.64 8.45 10.34
CA ILE A 107 -3.72 8.46 11.35
C ILE A 107 -3.27 8.98 12.71
N VAL A 108 -2.01 8.80 13.06
CA VAL A 108 -1.43 9.26 14.34
C VAL A 108 -1.20 10.76 14.29
N SER A 109 -0.62 11.26 13.19
CA SER A 109 -0.27 12.66 13.03
C SER A 109 -1.49 13.56 12.88
N VAL A 110 -2.51 13.13 12.12
CA VAL A 110 -3.74 13.92 11.97
C VAL A 110 -4.71 13.74 13.14
N GLY A 111 -4.60 12.64 13.89
CA GLY A 111 -5.58 12.26 14.90
C GLY A 111 -6.86 11.65 14.32
N LEU A 112 -7.49 10.76 15.08
CA LEU A 112 -8.64 9.98 14.61
C LEU A 112 -9.90 10.81 14.35
N ASP A 113 -10.06 11.94 15.02
CA ASP A 113 -11.15 12.89 14.78
C ASP A 113 -11.09 13.45 13.34
N ASN A 114 -9.89 13.82 12.88
CA ASN A 114 -9.69 14.29 11.50
C ASN A 114 -9.88 13.17 10.46
N VAL A 115 -9.57 11.91 10.81
CA VAL A 115 -9.92 10.76 9.97
C VAL A 115 -11.44 10.62 9.86
N GLN A 116 -12.16 10.77 10.98
CA GLN A 116 -13.61 10.72 11.01
C GLN A 116 -14.25 11.89 10.25
N MET A 117 -13.66 13.08 10.32
CA MET A 117 -14.06 14.23 9.50
C MET A 117 -13.92 13.91 8.01
N LEU A 118 -12.78 13.35 7.59
CA LEU A 118 -12.55 12.93 6.20
C LEU A 118 -13.56 11.87 5.74
N ARG A 119 -13.89 10.90 6.61
CA ARG A 119 -14.93 9.89 6.35
C ARG A 119 -16.32 10.54 6.23
N SER A 120 -16.64 11.46 7.13
CA SER A 120 -17.96 12.13 7.22
C SER A 120 -18.24 13.04 6.02
N ALA A 121 -17.21 13.45 5.29
CA ALA A 121 -17.35 14.17 4.03
C ALA A 121 -17.94 13.33 2.88
N LYS A 122 -18.12 12.00 3.06
CA LYS A 122 -18.80 11.10 2.12
C LYS A 122 -18.31 11.20 0.67
N LEU A 123 -17.02 11.45 0.46
CA LEU A 123 -16.41 11.58 -0.88
C LEU A 123 -16.42 10.26 -1.69
N GLY A 124 -16.73 9.14 -1.03
CA GLY A 124 -16.68 7.80 -1.64
C GLY A 124 -15.25 7.37 -2.00
N LEU A 125 -14.25 7.96 -1.35
CA LEU A 125 -12.85 7.55 -1.45
C LEU A 125 -12.54 6.48 -0.41
N ILE A 126 -11.63 5.59 -0.80
CA ILE A 126 -10.99 4.66 0.12
C ILE A 126 -10.01 5.43 1.00
N ILE A 127 -10.12 5.29 2.32
CA ILE A 127 -9.18 5.86 3.29
C ILE A 127 -8.14 4.80 3.63
N HIS A 128 -6.91 5.04 3.16
CA HIS A 128 -5.74 4.23 3.44
C HIS A 128 -5.00 4.82 4.65
N GLY A 129 -5.19 4.20 5.82
CA GLY A 129 -4.55 4.60 7.05
C GLY A 129 -3.10 4.13 7.10
N HIS A 130 -2.18 5.09 7.04
CA HIS A 130 -0.80 4.85 7.40
C HIS A 130 -0.61 5.16 8.89
N ARG A 131 0.31 4.43 9.54
CA ARG A 131 0.48 4.46 11.01
C ARG A 131 1.79 5.12 11.45
N ALA A 132 2.36 6.01 10.64
CA ALA A 132 3.60 6.70 10.99
C ALA A 132 3.54 7.26 12.42
N GLY A 133 4.58 7.03 13.21
CA GLY A 133 4.64 7.48 14.61
C GLY A 133 3.95 6.58 15.65
N HIS A 134 3.25 5.50 15.25
CA HIS A 134 2.54 4.66 16.22
C HIS A 134 3.43 4.06 17.33
N SER A 135 4.68 3.70 17.00
CA SER A 135 5.61 3.09 17.94
C SER A 135 5.94 3.96 19.16
N MET A 136 5.65 5.28 19.13
CA MET A 136 5.76 6.16 20.30
C MET A 136 4.92 5.66 21.49
N PHE A 137 3.80 4.98 21.23
CA PHE A 137 2.91 4.47 22.27
C PHE A 137 2.57 2.97 22.11
N THR A 138 2.91 2.32 21.00
CA THR A 138 2.64 0.89 20.81
C THR A 138 3.84 -0.03 21.05
N LYS A 139 5.05 0.50 21.22
CA LYS A 139 6.26 -0.33 21.29
C LYS A 139 6.51 -0.93 22.67
N ASN A 140 6.20 -0.19 23.74
CA ASN A 140 6.50 -0.63 25.10
C ASN A 140 5.40 -1.58 25.62
N PRO A 141 5.70 -2.83 25.97
CA PRO A 141 4.68 -3.77 26.46
C PRO A 141 4.11 -3.38 27.83
N LYS A 142 4.76 -2.48 28.58
CA LYS A 142 4.36 -2.04 29.92
C LYS A 142 3.74 -0.64 29.94
N HIS A 143 3.69 0.08 28.82
CA HIS A 143 3.21 1.47 28.78
C HIS A 143 2.65 1.86 27.41
N GLY A 144 1.67 2.77 27.39
CA GLY A 144 0.99 3.20 26.17
C GLY A 144 -0.24 2.35 25.84
N MET A 145 -0.38 1.92 24.59
CA MET A 145 -1.51 1.11 24.12
C MET A 145 -1.08 0.15 23.01
N SER A 146 -1.70 -1.03 22.92
CA SER A 146 -1.35 -1.99 21.87
C SER A 146 -1.72 -1.49 20.47
N MET A 147 -1.01 -1.98 19.45
CA MET A 147 -1.36 -1.69 18.05
C MET A 147 -2.78 -2.19 17.70
N LEU A 148 -3.26 -3.24 18.37
CA LEU A 148 -4.64 -3.71 18.25
C LEU A 148 -5.66 -2.64 18.68
N VAL A 149 -5.40 -1.88 19.74
CA VAL A 149 -6.28 -0.77 20.14
C VAL A 149 -6.29 0.31 19.06
N LEU A 150 -5.11 0.68 18.52
CA LEU A 150 -5.05 1.65 17.42
C LEU A 150 -5.83 1.15 16.19
N ALA A 151 -5.73 -0.14 15.86
CA ALA A 151 -6.44 -0.75 14.75
C ALA A 151 -7.97 -0.73 14.94
N LYS A 152 -8.45 -1.03 16.16
CA LYS A 152 -9.87 -0.92 16.53
C LYS A 152 -10.39 0.49 16.34
N LEU A 153 -9.68 1.48 16.88
CA LEU A 153 -10.07 2.88 16.80
C LEU A 153 -10.00 3.41 15.36
N SER A 154 -9.01 2.98 14.58
CA SER A 154 -8.87 3.35 13.15
C SER A 154 -10.01 2.80 12.31
N ARG A 155 -10.38 1.52 12.52
CA ARG A 155 -11.55 0.92 11.87
C ARG A 155 -12.82 1.69 12.25
N LEU A 156 -12.99 2.01 13.54
CA LEU A 156 -14.11 2.80 14.05
C LEU A 156 -14.21 4.19 13.41
N ALA A 157 -13.07 4.90 13.27
CA ALA A 157 -12.98 6.20 12.61
C ALA A 157 -13.26 6.13 11.09
N GLY A 158 -13.33 4.93 10.52
CA GLY A 158 -13.70 4.68 9.13
C GLY A 158 -12.54 4.48 8.17
N VAL A 159 -11.39 3.97 8.64
CA VAL A 159 -10.27 3.55 7.78
C VAL A 159 -10.64 2.26 7.01
N ASP A 160 -10.43 2.26 5.69
CA ASP A 160 -10.74 1.11 4.82
C ASP A 160 -9.54 0.17 4.65
N GLN A 161 -8.32 0.68 4.72
CA GLN A 161 -7.09 -0.09 4.59
C GLN A 161 -6.09 0.35 5.64
N LEU A 162 -5.48 -0.57 6.39
CA LEU A 162 -4.59 -0.21 7.50
C LEU A 162 -3.28 -0.98 7.44
N HIS A 163 -2.17 -0.27 7.59
CA HIS A 163 -0.86 -0.89 7.77
C HIS A 163 -0.79 -1.62 9.13
N THR A 164 -0.55 -2.92 9.09
CA THR A 164 -0.48 -3.78 10.30
C THR A 164 0.92 -4.26 10.63
N GLY A 165 1.87 -4.08 9.70
CA GLY A 165 3.28 -4.40 9.86
C GLY A 165 3.72 -5.47 8.89
N THR A 166 4.84 -6.12 9.15
CA THR A 166 5.23 -7.34 8.44
C THR A 166 5.63 -8.39 9.45
N VAL A 167 5.30 -9.64 9.17
CA VAL A 167 5.78 -10.81 9.92
C VAL A 167 7.21 -11.19 9.49
N ILE A 168 7.65 -10.69 8.33
CA ILE A 168 8.92 -11.04 7.70
C ILE A 168 9.61 -9.74 7.28
N GLY A 169 10.74 -9.42 7.91
CA GLY A 169 11.55 -8.24 7.58
C GLY A 169 11.91 -7.39 8.80
N LYS A 170 12.45 -6.19 8.54
CA LYS A 170 13.08 -5.29 9.52
C LYS A 170 12.12 -4.57 10.48
N MET A 171 10.80 -4.76 10.40
CA MET A 171 9.85 -4.04 11.25
C MET A 171 9.16 -4.97 12.23
N GLU A 172 9.43 -4.70 13.50
CA GLU A 172 9.07 -5.48 14.69
C GLU A 172 7.55 -5.56 14.91
N GLY A 173 7.10 -6.79 15.15
CA GLY A 173 5.78 -7.21 15.58
C GLY A 173 5.81 -8.73 15.62
N GLU A 174 5.44 -9.35 16.75
CA GLU A 174 5.41 -10.81 16.80
C GLU A 174 4.38 -11.31 15.78
N GLN A 175 4.69 -12.40 15.07
CA GLN A 175 3.80 -12.96 14.04
C GLN A 175 2.36 -13.09 14.53
N LYS A 176 2.20 -13.49 15.78
CA LYS A 176 0.93 -13.63 16.46
C LYS A 176 0.17 -12.30 16.55
N GLU A 177 0.82 -11.24 17.00
CA GLU A 177 0.20 -9.90 17.14
C GLU A 177 -0.30 -9.39 15.78
N VAL A 178 0.52 -9.47 14.73
CA VAL A 178 0.13 -9.00 13.39
C VAL A 178 -1.09 -9.77 12.87
N LEU A 179 -1.09 -11.10 13.04
CA LEU A 179 -2.20 -11.95 12.59
C LEU A 179 -3.48 -11.71 13.39
N GLU A 180 -3.38 -11.44 14.69
CA GLU A 180 -4.52 -11.06 15.54
C GLU A 180 -5.15 -9.74 15.07
N ILE A 181 -4.33 -8.75 14.73
CA ILE A 181 -4.79 -7.47 14.17
C ILE A 181 -5.46 -7.70 12.81
N ASP A 182 -4.82 -8.44 11.90
CA ASP A 182 -5.35 -8.73 10.57
C ASP A 182 -6.68 -9.50 10.65
N GLN A 183 -6.81 -10.43 11.59
CA GLN A 183 -8.04 -11.16 11.84
C GLN A 183 -9.13 -10.23 12.37
N PHE A 184 -8.82 -9.37 13.34
CA PHE A 184 -9.77 -8.38 13.86
C PHE A 184 -10.28 -7.46 12.75
N LEU A 185 -9.40 -6.92 11.90
CA LEU A 185 -9.78 -5.99 10.83
C LEU A 185 -10.73 -6.61 9.80
N ARG A 186 -10.60 -7.92 9.54
CA ARG A 186 -11.43 -8.67 8.58
C ARG A 186 -12.72 -9.20 9.18
N ASN A 187 -12.72 -9.56 10.46
CA ASN A 187 -13.88 -10.16 11.11
C ASN A 187 -15.08 -9.21 11.22
N LYS A 188 -16.27 -9.80 11.33
CA LYS A 188 -17.50 -9.06 11.62
C LYS A 188 -17.33 -8.33 12.96
N TRP A 189 -17.61 -7.03 12.96
CA TRP A 189 -17.62 -6.21 14.17
C TRP A 189 -18.86 -5.32 14.12
N TYR A 190 -19.90 -5.74 14.84
CA TYR A 190 -21.25 -5.15 14.74
C TYR A 190 -21.70 -5.04 13.28
N GLN A 191 -22.12 -3.84 12.85
CA GLN A 191 -22.57 -3.54 11.49
C GLN A 191 -21.45 -2.92 10.63
N MET A 192 -20.21 -2.91 11.12
CA MET A 192 -19.10 -2.28 10.42
C MET A 192 -18.56 -3.15 9.30
N LYS A 193 -18.24 -2.51 8.17
CA LYS A 193 -17.47 -3.13 7.09
C LYS A 193 -16.08 -3.55 7.60
N SER A 194 -15.48 -4.51 6.92
CA SER A 194 -14.09 -4.91 7.18
C SER A 194 -13.12 -3.82 6.72
N THR A 195 -11.96 -3.80 7.35
CA THR A 195 -10.79 -3.02 6.94
C THR A 195 -9.77 -3.98 6.33
N MET A 196 -9.24 -3.65 5.16
CA MET A 196 -8.23 -4.45 4.49
C MET A 196 -6.87 -4.30 5.19
N PRO A 197 -6.27 -5.36 5.76
CA PRO A 197 -4.92 -5.27 6.28
C PRO A 197 -3.90 -5.02 5.17
N ILE A 198 -2.77 -4.42 5.53
CA ILE A 198 -1.65 -4.16 4.64
C ILE A 198 -0.37 -4.68 5.30
N ALA A 199 0.22 -5.71 4.71
CA ALA A 199 1.54 -6.18 5.08
C ALA A 199 2.60 -5.32 4.37
N SER A 200 3.49 -4.69 5.14
CA SER A 200 4.48 -3.75 4.61
C SER A 200 5.76 -3.76 5.45
N GLY A 201 6.90 -3.69 4.77
CA GLY A 201 8.24 -3.66 5.38
C GLY A 201 9.13 -4.79 4.84
N GLY A 202 10.20 -4.43 4.12
CA GLY A 202 11.21 -5.41 3.68
C GLY A 202 10.74 -6.49 2.69
N LEU A 203 9.55 -6.36 2.09
CA LEU A 203 9.03 -7.36 1.16
C LEU A 203 9.78 -7.33 -0.18
N HIS A 204 10.10 -8.52 -0.72
CA HIS A 204 10.63 -8.73 -2.07
C HIS A 204 10.00 -9.97 -2.73
N PRO A 205 10.06 -10.13 -4.07
CA PRO A 205 9.35 -11.19 -4.80
C PRO A 205 9.64 -12.62 -4.29
N GLY A 206 10.86 -12.89 -3.83
CA GLY A 206 11.25 -14.22 -3.30
C GLY A 206 10.48 -14.65 -2.05
N MET A 207 9.92 -13.72 -1.29
CA MET A 207 9.13 -14.02 -0.09
C MET A 207 7.69 -14.44 -0.40
N MET A 208 7.23 -14.31 -1.66
CA MET A 208 5.82 -14.47 -2.02
C MET A 208 5.17 -15.78 -1.52
N PRO A 209 5.81 -16.96 -1.61
CA PRO A 209 5.22 -18.19 -1.09
C PRO A 209 4.97 -18.13 0.42
N LYS A 210 5.93 -17.58 1.18
CA LYS A 210 5.82 -17.45 2.64
C LYS A 210 4.77 -16.40 3.03
N LEU A 211 4.76 -15.26 2.34
CA LEU A 211 3.76 -14.20 2.54
C LEU A 211 2.34 -14.72 2.26
N TYR A 212 2.14 -15.40 1.13
CA TYR A 212 0.83 -15.95 0.78
C TYR A 212 0.39 -17.04 1.76
N LYS A 213 1.31 -17.89 2.24
CA LYS A 213 1.01 -18.90 3.27
C LYS A 213 0.55 -18.27 4.59
N ILE A 214 1.16 -17.15 5.00
CA ILE A 214 0.85 -16.48 6.26
C ILE A 214 -0.45 -15.67 6.17
N PHE A 215 -0.59 -14.85 5.14
CA PHE A 215 -1.65 -13.84 5.07
C PHE A 215 -2.84 -14.24 4.18
N GLY A 216 -2.65 -15.17 3.25
CA GLY A 216 -3.67 -15.55 2.28
C GLY A 216 -3.96 -14.44 1.26
N LYS A 217 -5.25 -14.27 0.93
CA LYS A 217 -5.70 -13.43 -0.18
C LYS A 217 -6.36 -12.10 0.19
N ASP A 218 -6.88 -11.97 1.40
CA ASP A 218 -7.65 -10.79 1.80
C ASP A 218 -6.73 -9.77 2.47
N ILE A 219 -5.68 -9.36 1.74
CA ILE A 219 -4.63 -8.45 2.19
C ILE A 219 -4.05 -7.66 1.00
N ILE A 220 -3.42 -6.52 1.28
CA ILE A 220 -2.49 -5.86 0.37
C ILE A 220 -1.05 -6.22 0.79
N LEU A 221 -0.31 -6.90 -0.10
CA LEU A 221 1.13 -7.13 0.07
C LEU A 221 1.88 -5.94 -0.52
N ASN A 222 2.35 -5.04 0.33
CA ASN A 222 2.87 -3.74 -0.06
C ASN A 222 4.40 -3.72 -0.10
N PHE A 223 4.94 -3.74 -1.32
CA PHE A 223 6.36 -3.75 -1.59
C PHE A 223 6.92 -2.32 -1.60
N GLY A 224 8.24 -2.19 -1.49
CA GLY A 224 8.94 -0.91 -1.65
C GLY A 224 10.27 -1.16 -2.36
N GLY A 225 11.34 -1.26 -1.57
CA GLY A 225 12.67 -1.61 -2.09
C GLY A 225 12.70 -2.91 -2.89
N GLY A 226 11.88 -3.92 -2.54
CA GLY A 226 11.81 -5.18 -3.30
C GLY A 226 11.32 -5.06 -4.75
N ILE A 227 10.66 -3.96 -5.11
CA ILE A 227 10.29 -3.65 -6.50
C ILE A 227 11.32 -2.69 -7.10
N HIS A 228 11.58 -1.57 -6.43
CA HIS A 228 12.42 -0.50 -6.99
C HIS A 228 13.90 -0.86 -7.06
N GLY A 229 14.39 -1.73 -6.17
CA GLY A 229 15.75 -2.23 -6.15
C GLY A 229 16.01 -3.41 -7.09
N HIS A 230 15.06 -3.75 -7.96
CA HIS A 230 15.28 -4.76 -8.98
C HIS A 230 16.40 -4.30 -9.95
N PRO A 231 17.36 -5.16 -10.35
CA PRO A 231 18.50 -4.75 -11.19
C PRO A 231 18.12 -4.10 -12.52
N ALA A 232 17.00 -4.51 -13.10
CA ALA A 232 16.42 -3.94 -14.34
C ALA A 232 15.36 -2.85 -14.09
N GLY A 233 15.31 -2.28 -12.89
CA GLY A 233 14.42 -1.16 -12.53
C GLY A 233 12.99 -1.54 -12.15
N SER A 234 12.20 -0.51 -11.80
CA SER A 234 10.87 -0.63 -11.17
C SER A 234 9.85 -1.44 -11.98
N LEU A 235 9.84 -1.28 -13.31
CA LEU A 235 8.95 -2.05 -14.19
C LEU A 235 9.22 -3.55 -14.06
N ALA A 236 10.50 -3.95 -14.10
CA ALA A 236 10.90 -5.34 -13.98
C ALA A 236 10.62 -5.88 -12.57
N GLY A 237 10.88 -5.09 -11.52
CA GLY A 237 10.54 -5.48 -10.15
C GLY A 237 9.05 -5.70 -9.94
N ALA A 238 8.20 -4.84 -10.52
CA ALA A 238 6.75 -5.00 -10.48
C ALA A 238 6.30 -6.28 -11.21
N LYS A 239 6.87 -6.57 -12.39
CA LYS A 239 6.63 -7.84 -13.10
C LYS A 239 7.08 -9.04 -12.27
N ALA A 240 8.26 -8.99 -11.66
CA ALA A 240 8.77 -10.06 -10.81
C ALA A 240 7.82 -10.35 -9.64
N ALA A 241 7.28 -9.32 -8.98
CA ALA A 241 6.28 -9.48 -7.92
C ALA A 241 4.98 -10.13 -8.44
N ARG A 242 4.49 -9.72 -9.62
CA ARG A 242 3.33 -10.34 -10.28
C ARG A 242 3.58 -11.81 -10.63
N GLN A 243 4.70 -12.10 -11.27
CA GLN A 243 5.14 -13.45 -11.65
C GLN A 243 5.29 -14.36 -10.42
N ALA A 244 5.86 -13.85 -9.33
CA ALA A 244 5.97 -14.59 -8.08
C ALA A 244 4.60 -14.97 -7.52
N LEU A 245 3.63 -14.04 -7.54
CA LEU A 245 2.27 -14.32 -7.08
C LEU A 245 1.57 -15.34 -7.97
N GLU A 246 1.73 -15.22 -9.29
CA GLU A 246 1.18 -16.20 -10.24
C GLU A 246 1.76 -17.60 -10.05
N ALA A 247 3.06 -17.72 -9.79
CA ALA A 247 3.70 -18.99 -9.49
C ALA A 247 3.04 -19.66 -8.27
N VAL A 248 2.84 -18.90 -7.19
CA VAL A 248 2.18 -19.37 -5.96
C VAL A 248 0.74 -19.81 -6.25
N LEU A 249 -0.03 -19.01 -6.98
CA LEU A 249 -1.42 -19.34 -7.33
C LEU A 249 -1.51 -20.59 -8.21
N LYS A 250 -0.53 -20.81 -9.10
CA LYS A 250 -0.39 -22.00 -9.95
C LYS A 250 0.27 -23.19 -9.21
N ARG A 251 0.55 -23.06 -7.91
CA ARG A 251 1.24 -24.06 -7.08
C ARG A 251 2.59 -24.52 -7.65
N LYS A 252 3.30 -23.61 -8.32
CA LYS A 252 4.66 -23.83 -8.86
C LYS A 252 5.69 -23.23 -7.91
N SER A 253 6.84 -23.89 -7.76
CA SER A 253 7.98 -23.29 -7.05
C SER A 253 8.50 -22.08 -7.81
N LEU A 254 8.98 -21.05 -7.10
CA LEU A 254 9.55 -19.86 -7.74
C LEU A 254 10.71 -20.22 -8.65
N LYS A 255 11.60 -21.13 -8.22
CA LYS A 255 12.73 -21.63 -9.01
C LYS A 255 12.30 -22.19 -10.37
N ASN A 256 11.24 -23.01 -10.40
CA ASN A 256 10.76 -23.58 -11.66
C ASN A 256 10.04 -22.55 -12.52
N TYR A 257 9.27 -21.64 -11.92
CA TYR A 257 8.57 -20.59 -12.66
C TYR A 257 9.55 -19.59 -13.28
N ALA A 258 10.62 -19.24 -12.55
CA ALA A 258 11.67 -18.31 -12.97
C ALA A 258 12.41 -18.74 -14.24
N LYS A 259 12.48 -20.04 -14.55
CA LYS A 259 13.14 -20.55 -15.78
C LYS A 259 12.62 -19.88 -17.06
N ASN A 260 11.34 -19.53 -17.09
CA ASN A 260 10.68 -18.90 -18.24
C ASN A 260 10.27 -17.44 -17.95
N HIS A 261 10.74 -16.85 -16.85
CA HIS A 261 10.36 -15.51 -16.40
C HIS A 261 11.60 -14.76 -15.92
N LEU A 262 12.20 -14.00 -16.84
CA LEU A 262 13.49 -13.34 -16.61
C LEU A 262 13.46 -12.38 -15.41
N GLU A 263 12.39 -11.59 -15.26
CA GLU A 263 12.31 -10.63 -14.14
C GLU A 263 12.23 -11.35 -12.79
N LEU A 264 11.44 -12.43 -12.68
CA LEU A 264 11.42 -13.24 -11.46
C LEU A 264 12.79 -13.90 -11.20
N PHE A 265 13.47 -14.40 -12.24
CA PHE A 265 14.81 -14.97 -12.10
C PHE A 265 15.80 -13.94 -11.54
N GLN A 266 15.87 -12.74 -12.14
CA GLN A 266 16.73 -11.66 -11.68
C GLN A 266 16.41 -11.22 -10.25
N ALA A 267 15.13 -11.15 -9.88
CA ALA A 267 14.73 -10.84 -8.52
C ALA A 267 15.17 -11.92 -7.50
N MET A 268 15.07 -13.20 -7.88
CA MET A 268 15.51 -14.31 -7.01
C MET A 268 17.03 -14.32 -6.82
N GLU A 269 17.80 -13.96 -7.84
CA GLU A 269 19.26 -13.90 -7.74
C GLU A 269 19.75 -12.71 -6.90
N HIS A 270 19.06 -11.58 -6.96
CA HIS A 270 19.46 -10.37 -6.25
C HIS A 270 19.16 -10.40 -4.74
N TRP A 271 18.04 -11.00 -4.33
CA TRP A 271 17.54 -10.97 -2.94
C TRP A 271 17.70 -12.33 -2.24
N LYS A 272 18.81 -13.05 -2.50
CA LYS A 272 19.11 -14.35 -1.88
C LYS A 272 19.19 -14.28 -0.36
#